data_AF-A0A7L5A0W9-F1
#
_entry.id   AF-A0A7L5A0W9-F1
#
_cell.length_a   1.000
_cell.length_b   1.000
_cell.length_c   1.000
_cell.angle_alpha   90.00
_cell.angle_beta   90.00
_cell.angle_gamma   90.00
#
_symmetry.space_group_name_H-M   'P 1'
#
loop_
_entity.id
_entity.type
_entity.pdbx_description
1 polymer ?
#
loop_
_entity_poly.entity_id
_entity_poly.type
_entity_poly.pdbx_seq_one_letter_code
_entity_poly.pdbx_strand_id
1 'polypeptide(L)'
;MEPNAHPLMHVSAELDPSFHALVLRIHADGYHSWVITHDEQRYRRDGLNATARYLAIRYLASRPEEVRRMGRVQVTDLIKAALEQYEGQRAA
;
A
#
# COMPACT_ATOMS: atom_id res chain seq x y z
N MET A 1 2.61 13.15 29.84
CA MET A 1 1.88 12.26 28.91
C MET A 1 2.41 12.60 27.53
N GLU A 2 3.24 11.73 26.96
CA GLU A 2 3.60 11.86 25.55
C GLU A 2 2.32 11.71 24.71
N PRO A 3 2.15 12.50 23.64
CA PRO A 3 1.00 12.32 22.76
C PRO A 3 1.07 10.89 22.21
N ASN A 4 -0.07 10.20 22.17
CA ASN A 4 -0.19 8.92 21.46
C ASN A 4 0.22 9.14 20.01
N ALA A 5 1.51 8.97 19.71
CA ALA A 5 2.03 9.00 18.36
C ALA A 5 1.48 7.73 17.70
N HIS A 6 0.37 7.90 16.98
CA HIS A 6 -0.04 6.87 16.03
C HIS A 6 1.18 6.61 15.13
N PRO A 7 1.58 5.34 14.94
CA PRO A 7 2.74 5.04 14.11
C PRO A 7 2.53 5.65 12.72
N LEU A 8 3.48 6.48 12.27
CA LEU A 8 3.41 7.07 10.95
C LEU A 8 3.52 5.91 9.95
N MET A 9 2.50 5.77 9.10
CA MET A 9 2.48 4.79 8.03
C MET A 9 2.82 5.48 6.72
N HIS A 10 3.87 5.02 6.06
CA HIS A 10 4.31 5.46 4.76
C HIS A 10 4.15 4.33 3.74
N VAL A 11 3.54 4.61 2.60
CA VAL A 11 3.33 3.63 1.52
C VAL A 11 3.98 4.13 0.26
N SER A 12 4.72 3.26 -0.41
CA SER A 12 5.37 3.53 -1.71
C SER A 12 5.03 2.44 -2.71
N ALA A 13 4.97 2.82 -3.99
CA ALA A 13 4.71 1.92 -5.11
C ALA A 13 5.88 1.98 -6.09
N GLU A 14 6.39 0.81 -6.47
CA GLU A 14 7.54 0.65 -7.35
C GLU A 14 7.24 -0.49 -8.36
N LEU A 15 7.85 -0.45 -9.55
CA LEU A 15 7.86 -1.61 -10.45
C LEU A 15 9.10 -2.46 -10.15
N ASP A 16 8.90 -3.75 -9.94
CA ASP A 16 10.01 -4.70 -9.94
C ASP A 16 10.34 -5.10 -11.39
N PRO A 17 11.52 -4.69 -11.91
CA PRO A 17 11.89 -4.97 -13.29
C PRO A 17 12.14 -6.46 -13.55
N SER A 18 12.36 -7.25 -12.51
CA SER A 18 12.66 -8.68 -12.61
C SER A 18 11.40 -9.53 -12.80
N PHE A 19 10.26 -9.05 -12.30
CA PHE A 19 9.00 -9.80 -12.25
C PHE A 19 7.83 -9.13 -12.97
N HIS A 20 8.04 -7.96 -13.59
CA HIS A 20 6.96 -7.13 -14.15
C HIS A 20 5.78 -6.94 -13.17
N ALA A 21 6.13 -6.84 -11.89
CA ALA A 21 5.17 -6.77 -10.80
C ALA A 21 5.13 -5.35 -10.23
N LEU A 22 3.93 -4.89 -9.92
CA LEU A 22 3.72 -3.72 -9.10
C LEU A 22 3.98 -4.11 -7.64
N VAL A 23 4.96 -3.46 -7.03
CA VAL A 23 5.39 -3.72 -5.66
C VAL A 23 4.99 -2.56 -4.78
N LEU A 24 4.18 -2.83 -3.77
CA LEU A 24 3.88 -1.89 -2.70
C LEU A 24 4.75 -2.17 -1.50
N ARG A 25 5.47 -1.16 -1.03
CA ARG A 25 6.22 -1.21 0.23
C ARG A 25 5.54 -0.33 1.26
N ILE A 26 5.07 -0.95 2.33
CA ILE A 26 4.37 -0.32 3.45
C ILE A 26 5.31 -0.30 4.66
N HIS A 27 5.67 0.89 5.08
CA HIS A 27 6.46 1.18 6.27
C HIS A 27 5.51 1.66 7.37
N ALA A 28 5.57 1.07 8.55
CA ALA A 28 4.88 1.57 9.72
C ALA A 28 5.92 1.65 10.84
N ASP A 29 6.06 2.82 11.47
CA ASP A 29 7.05 3.03 12.52
C ASP A 29 6.95 1.97 13.62
N GLY A 30 8.09 1.37 13.97
CA GLY A 30 8.16 0.27 14.94
C GLY A 30 7.85 -1.13 14.38
N TYR A 31 7.55 -1.27 13.09
CA TYR A 31 7.31 -2.55 12.42
C TYR A 31 8.22 -2.74 11.20
N HIS A 32 8.49 -4.00 10.85
CA HIS A 32 9.21 -4.33 9.62
C HIS A 32 8.47 -3.80 8.38
N SER A 33 9.21 -3.39 7.35
CA SER A 33 8.63 -3.04 6.05
C SER A 33 7.94 -4.25 5.44
N TRP A 34 6.76 -4.00 4.86
CA TRP A 34 5.96 -5.05 4.23
C TRP A 34 5.88 -4.83 2.73
N VAL A 35 6.19 -5.89 2.00
CA VAL A 35 6.18 -5.90 0.54
C VAL A 35 4.96 -6.69 0.07
N ILE A 36 4.11 -6.06 -0.73
CA ILE A 36 2.97 -6.71 -1.37
C ILE A 36 3.15 -6.58 -2.88
N THR A 37 3.23 -7.72 -3.55
CA THR A 37 3.29 -7.77 -5.00
C THR A 37 1.89 -7.92 -5.60
N HIS A 38 1.67 -7.21 -6.70
CA HIS A 38 0.49 -7.25 -7.53
C HIS A 38 0.88 -7.35 -9.01
N ASP A 39 0.08 -8.08 -9.77
CA ASP A 39 0.27 -8.21 -11.20
C ASP A 39 -0.07 -6.90 -11.93
N GLU A 40 0.82 -6.41 -12.79
CA GLU A 40 0.62 -5.13 -13.49
C GLU A 40 -0.52 -5.22 -14.51
N GLN A 41 -0.73 -6.37 -15.16
CA GLN A 41 -1.83 -6.53 -16.12
C GLN A 41 -3.19 -6.45 -15.41
N ARG A 42 -3.28 -7.06 -14.23
CA ARG A 42 -4.44 -6.98 -13.36
C ARG A 42 -4.68 -5.56 -12.85
N TYR A 43 -3.64 -4.83 -12.46
CA TYR A 43 -3.75 -3.42 -12.12
C TYR A 43 -4.40 -2.61 -13.25
N ARG A 44 -3.91 -2.79 -14.49
CA ARG A 44 -4.46 -2.11 -15.67
C ARG A 44 -5.90 -2.50 -15.99
N ARG A 45 -6.29 -3.75 -15.73
CA ARG A 45 -7.65 -4.26 -15.96
C ARG A 45 -8.66 -3.81 -14.90
N ASP A 46 -8.30 -3.97 -13.63
CA ASP A 46 -9.20 -3.77 -12.50
C ASP A 46 -9.24 -2.27 -12.10
N GLY A 47 -8.21 -1.51 -12.45
CA GLY A 47 -8.11 -0.08 -12.20
C GLY A 47 -7.59 0.26 -10.80
N LEU A 48 -7.22 1.53 -10.63
CA LEU A 48 -6.50 2.03 -9.47
C LEU A 48 -7.28 1.87 -8.15
N ASN A 49 -8.54 2.29 -8.09
CA ASN A 49 -9.36 2.19 -6.87
C ASN A 49 -9.60 0.72 -6.44
N ALA A 50 -9.90 -0.16 -7.40
CA ALA A 50 -10.14 -1.57 -7.11
C ALA A 50 -8.86 -2.27 -6.64
N THR A 51 -7.73 -1.95 -7.28
CA THR A 51 -6.42 -2.48 -6.92
C THR A 51 -6.00 -2.02 -5.52
N ALA A 52 -6.16 -0.73 -5.21
CA ALA A 52 -5.86 -0.19 -3.87
C ALA A 52 -6.67 -0.90 -2.79
N ARG A 53 -7.98 -1.07 -3.02
CA ARG A 53 -8.88 -1.75 -2.08
C ARG A 53 -8.49 -3.23 -1.89
N TYR A 54 -8.13 -3.92 -2.97
CA TYR A 54 -7.67 -5.31 -2.91
C TYR A 54 -6.37 -5.44 -2.10
N LEU A 55 -5.40 -4.57 -2.35
CA LEU A 55 -4.10 -4.59 -1.67
C LEU A 55 -4.21 -4.20 -0.20
N ALA A 56 -5.09 -3.25 0.15
CA ALA A 56 -5.41 -2.91 1.54
C ALA A 56 -5.98 -4.11 2.32
N ILE A 57 -6.91 -4.87 1.71
CA ILE A 57 -7.46 -6.08 2.33
C ILE A 57 -6.35 -7.11 2.56
N ARG A 58 -5.50 -7.36 1.56
CA ARG A 58 -4.38 -8.31 1.68
C ARG A 58 -3.40 -7.90 2.77
N TYR A 59 -3.05 -6.61 2.84
CA TYR A 59 -2.21 -6.07 3.89
C TYR A 59 -2.82 -6.38 5.26
N LEU A 60 -4.04 -5.92 5.50
CA LEU A 60 -4.71 -5.98 6.80
C LEU A 60 -5.03 -7.40 7.26
N ALA A 61 -5.22 -8.35 6.35
CA ALA A 61 -5.47 -9.76 6.69
C ALA A 61 -4.33 -10.40 7.49
N SER A 62 -3.09 -9.92 7.28
CA SER A 62 -1.87 -10.43 7.94
C SER A 62 -1.45 -9.61 9.17
N ARG A 63 -2.30 -8.69 9.64
CA ARG A 63 -1.92 -7.69 10.65
C ARG A 63 -2.49 -7.95 12.05
N PRO A 64 -1.75 -7.56 13.10
CA PRO A 64 -2.29 -7.44 14.44
C PRO A 64 -3.55 -6.58 14.45
N GLU A 65 -4.44 -6.83 15.41
CA GLU A 65 -5.71 -6.10 15.54
C GLU A 65 -5.51 -4.58 15.63
N GLU A 66 -4.45 -4.12 16.28
CA GLU A 66 -4.08 -2.71 16.43
C GLU A 66 -3.88 -2.01 15.07
N VAL A 67 -3.25 -2.69 14.12
CA VAL A 67 -3.06 -2.16 12.75
C VAL A 67 -4.35 -2.34 11.93
N ARG A 68 -5.17 -3.37 12.21
CA ARG A 68 -6.53 -3.47 11.63
C ARG A 68 -7.42 -2.30 12.07
N ARG A 69 -7.18 -1.73 13.26
CA ARG A 69 -7.88 -0.53 13.77
C ARG A 69 -7.50 0.77 13.07
N MET A 70 -6.35 0.84 12.37
CA MET A 70 -6.04 1.95 11.46
C MET A 70 -7.09 2.10 10.34
N GLY A 71 -7.98 1.11 10.19
CA GLY A 71 -9.16 1.23 9.36
C GLY A 71 -8.83 0.94 7.91
N ARG A 72 -9.65 0.08 7.30
CA ARG A 72 -9.52 -0.31 5.89
C ARG A 72 -9.50 0.89 4.94
N VAL A 73 -10.28 1.93 5.25
CA VAL A 73 -10.39 3.14 4.44
C VAL A 73 -9.05 3.86 4.39
N GLN A 74 -8.43 4.16 5.55
CA GLN A 74 -7.15 4.86 5.61
C GLN A 74 -6.04 4.12 4.86
N VAL A 75 -5.92 2.80 5.04
CA VAL A 75 -4.93 2.01 4.31
C VAL A 75 -5.21 1.99 2.81
N THR A 76 -6.48 1.95 2.41
CA THR A 76 -6.87 2.01 0.99
C THR A 76 -6.46 3.36 0.39
N ASP A 77 -6.68 4.46 1.09
CA ASP A 77 -6.36 5.81 0.61
C ASP A 77 -4.84 6.03 0.53
N LEU A 78 -4.07 5.52 1.49
CA LEU A 78 -2.60 5.57 1.44
C LEU A 78 -2.04 4.77 0.27
N ILE A 79 -2.55 3.55 0.05
CA ILE A 79 -2.15 2.74 -1.11
C ILE A 79 -2.55 3.44 -2.40
N LYS A 80 -3.76 4.00 -2.45
CA LYS A 80 -4.24 4.74 -3.61
C LYS A 80 -3.31 5.91 -3.96
N ALA A 81 -2.96 6.75 -2.99
CA ALA A 81 -2.06 7.88 -3.20
C ALA A 81 -0.68 7.42 -3.72
N ALA A 82 -0.15 6.32 -3.21
CA ALA A 82 1.10 5.75 -3.69
C ALA A 82 1.01 5.28 -5.16
N LEU A 83 -0.11 4.68 -5.56
CA LEU A 83 -0.36 4.27 -6.94
C LEU A 83 -0.51 5.47 -7.88
N GLU A 84 -1.22 6.52 -7.46
CA GLU A 84 -1.36 7.78 -8.22
C GLU A 84 0.00 8.46 -8.43
N GLN A 85 0.84 8.50 -7.39
CA GLN A 85 2.19 9.04 -7.48
C GLN A 85 3.05 8.23 -8.46
N TYR A 86 2.96 6.90 -8.43
CA TYR A 86 3.66 6.03 -9.37
C TYR A 86 3.20 6.26 -10.83
N GLU A 87 1.90 6.41 -11.08
CA GLU A 87 1.39 6.76 -12.42
C GLU A 87 1.93 8.11 -12.90
N GLY A 88 1.99 9.11 -12.00
CA GLY A 88 2.57 10.42 -12.30
C GLY A 88 4.05 10.36 -12.66
N GLN A 89 4.84 9.54 -11.95
CA GLN A 89 6.27 9.34 -12.25
C GLN A 89 6.51 8.62 -13.57
N ARG A 90 5.61 7.69 -13.95
CA ARG A 90 5.71 6.93 -15.19
C ARG A 90 5.30 7.73 -16.43
N ALA A 91 4.41 8.71 -16.26
CA ALA A 91 3.95 9.57 -17.35
C ALA A 91 4.89 10.76 -17.65
N ALA A 92 5.86 11.02 -16.77
CA ALA A 92 6.89 12.07 -16.91
C ALA A 92 8.12 11.56 -17.66
#